data_AF-A0A090R8A4-F1
#
_entry.id   AF-A0A090R8A4-F1
#
_cell.length_a   1.000
_cell.length_b   1.000
_cell.length_c   1.000
_cell.angle_alpha   90.00
_cell.angle_beta   90.00
_cell.angle_gamma   90.00
#
_symmetry.space_group_name_H-M   'P 1'
#
loop_
_entity.id
_entity.type
_entity.pdbx_description
1 polymer ?
#
loop_
_entity_poly.entity_id
_entity_poly.type
_entity_poly.pdbx_seq_one_letter_code
_entity_poly.pdbx_strand_id
1 'polypeptide(L)'
;MFPQSTVLDPLFWMVFGALQVLVFAGANQWAKQYQLGMNWWKWTIVGGWWASLILTIAGAFTLLGENEGMAGWYFLGFVGTGLVIGGAVLLRVLIALKPKTAH
;
A
#
# COMPACT_ATOMS: atom_id res chain seq x y z
N MET A 1 20.03 -8.44 15.42
CA MET A 1 19.59 -9.83 15.14
C MET A 1 18.60 -10.24 16.22
N PHE A 2 17.30 -10.23 15.94
CA PHE A 2 16.30 -10.72 16.90
C PHE A 2 16.24 -12.26 16.84
N PRO A 3 16.00 -12.94 17.98
CA PRO A 3 16.11 -14.39 18.09
C PRO A 3 14.97 -15.07 17.31
N GLN A 4 15.37 -15.96 16.41
CA GLN A 4 14.58 -16.81 15.50
C GLN A 4 13.65 -17.85 16.19
N SER A 5 12.94 -17.54 17.28
CA SER A 5 12.22 -18.61 17.99
C SER A 5 11.02 -18.22 18.84
N THR A 6 10.16 -17.33 18.36
CA THR A 6 8.82 -17.22 18.97
C THR A 6 7.74 -17.40 17.92
N VAL A 7 6.67 -18.12 18.28
CA VAL A 7 5.44 -18.31 17.49
C VAL A 7 4.88 -16.99 16.93
N LEU A 8 5.28 -15.87 17.53
CA LEU A 8 4.95 -14.51 17.13
C LEU A 8 5.45 -14.13 15.72
N ASP A 9 6.63 -14.57 15.27
CA ASP A 9 7.14 -14.24 13.94
C ASP A 9 6.25 -14.81 12.81
N PRO A 10 5.99 -16.13 12.76
CA PRO A 10 5.09 -16.69 11.74
C PRO A 10 3.65 -16.18 11.90
N LEU A 11 3.16 -15.96 13.13
CA LEU A 11 1.84 -15.33 13.35
C LEU A 11 1.78 -13.91 12.80
N PHE A 12 2.82 -13.11 13.00
CA PHE A 12 2.90 -11.74 12.48
C PHE A 12 2.79 -11.75 10.95
N TRP A 13 3.55 -12.61 10.27
CA TRP A 13 3.50 -12.71 8.81
C TRP A 13 2.15 -13.25 8.30
N MET A 14 1.53 -14.20 9.00
CA MET A 14 0.19 -14.69 8.67
C MET A 14 -0.87 -13.60 8.80
N VAL A 15 -0.85 -12.85 9.92
CA VAL A 15 -1.78 -11.73 10.15
C VAL A 15 -1.55 -10.63 9.14
N PHE A 16 -0.29 -10.29 8.84
CA PHE A 16 0.05 -9.29 7.84
C PHE A 16 -0.46 -9.69 6.46
N GLY A 17 -0.26 -10.95 6.05
CA GLY A 17 -0.80 -11.49 4.80
C GLY A 17 -2.34 -11.45 4.75
N ALA A 18 -3.00 -11.84 5.84
CA ALA A 18 -4.47 -11.77 5.94
C ALA A 18 -4.98 -10.33 5.82
N LEU A 19 -4.31 -9.36 6.45
CA LEU A 19 -4.64 -7.94 6.33
C LEU A 19 -4.49 -7.45 4.88
N GLN A 20 -3.46 -7.88 4.16
CA GLN A 20 -3.32 -7.54 2.74
C GLN A 20 -4.50 -8.04 1.91
N VAL A 21 -4.94 -9.28 2.13
CA VAL A 21 -6.13 -9.84 1.45
C VAL A 21 -7.38 -9.02 1.76
N LEU A 22 -7.59 -8.64 3.02
CA LEU A 22 -8.72 -7.80 3.44
C LEU A 22 -8.68 -6.41 2.80
N VAL A 23 -7.50 -5.80 2.65
CA VAL A 23 -7.34 -4.53 1.94
C VAL A 23 -7.78 -4.66 0.48
N PHE A 24 -7.34 -5.70 -0.23
CA PHE A 24 -7.74 -5.91 -1.63
C PHE A 24 -9.23 -6.25 -1.78
N ALA A 25 -9.78 -7.09 -0.91
CA ALA A 25 -11.20 -7.41 -0.89
C ALA A 25 -12.05 -6.15 -0.62
N GLY A 26 -11.62 -5.34 0.35
CA GLY A 26 -12.23 -4.06 0.71
C GLY A 26 -12.11 -3.01 -0.40
N ALA A 27 -10.98 -2.97 -1.11
CA ALA A 27 -10.75 -2.00 -2.19
C ALA A 27 -11.82 -2.09 -3.29
N ASN A 28 -12.23 -3.30 -3.67
CA ASN A 28 -13.30 -3.49 -4.66
C ASN A 28 -14.65 -2.97 -4.14
N GLN A 29 -14.95 -3.20 -2.86
CA GLN A 29 -16.17 -2.68 -2.23
C GLN A 29 -16.16 -1.15 -2.17
N TRP A 30 -15.04 -0.53 -1.79
CA TRP A 30 -14.89 0.93 -1.80
C TRP A 30 -15.04 1.49 -3.22
N ALA A 31 -14.43 0.86 -4.22
CA ALA A 31 -14.55 1.30 -5.62
C ALA A 31 -16.00 1.32 -6.11
N LYS A 32 -16.80 0.31 -5.72
CA LYS A 32 -18.24 0.23 -6.01
C LYS A 32 -19.03 1.29 -5.24
N GLN A 33 -18.79 1.42 -3.93
CA GLN A 33 -19.46 2.38 -3.06
C GLN A 33 -19.24 3.83 -3.53
N TYR A 34 -18.03 4.16 -3.97
CA TYR A 34 -17.70 5.49 -4.49
C TYR A 34 -17.98 5.65 -5.99
N GLN A 35 -18.47 4.61 -6.67
CA GLN A 35 -18.77 4.61 -8.11
C GLN A 35 -17.58 5.09 -8.97
N LEU A 36 -16.35 4.66 -8.66
CA LEU A 36 -15.12 5.15 -9.30
C LEU A 36 -14.96 4.73 -10.78
N GLY A 37 -15.85 3.86 -11.29
CA GLY A 37 -15.78 3.33 -12.65
C GLY A 37 -14.42 2.71 -12.93
N MET A 38 -14.00 1.78 -12.05
CA MET A 38 -12.69 1.15 -12.14
C MET A 38 -12.65 0.21 -13.36
N ASN A 39 -11.66 0.42 -14.23
CA ASN A 39 -11.29 -0.51 -15.29
C ASN A 39 -9.96 -1.17 -14.94
N TRP A 40 -9.53 -2.13 -15.77
CA TRP A 40 -8.26 -2.83 -15.56
C TRP A 40 -7.07 -1.88 -15.40
N TRP A 41 -6.95 -0.83 -16.22
CA TRP A 41 -5.85 0.14 -16.13
C TRP A 41 -5.84 0.93 -14.82
N LYS A 42 -6.99 1.41 -14.36
CA LYS A 42 -7.13 2.08 -13.05
C LYS A 42 -6.72 1.13 -11.91
N TRP A 43 -7.10 -0.14 -11.99
CA TRP A 43 -6.69 -1.16 -11.03
C TRP A 43 -5.18 -1.42 -11.06
N THR A 44 -4.57 -1.50 -12.24
CA THR A 44 -3.12 -1.66 -12.37
C THR A 44 -2.37 -0.48 -11.76
N ILE A 45 -2.83 0.76 -11.96
CA ILE A 45 -2.20 1.95 -11.37
C ILE A 45 -2.33 1.94 -9.84
N VAL A 46 -3.52 1.67 -9.31
CA VAL A 46 -3.74 1.59 -7.85
C VAL A 46 -2.93 0.44 -7.24
N GLY A 47 -2.92 -0.72 -7.89
CA GLY A 47 -2.14 -1.88 -7.47
C GLY A 47 -0.63 -1.62 -7.51
N GLY A 48 -0.14 -0.95 -8.55
CA GLY A 48 1.27 -0.56 -8.66
C GLY A 48 1.69 0.46 -7.60
N TRP A 49 0.83 1.44 -7.31
CA TRP A 49 1.03 2.36 -6.20
C TRP A 49 1.09 1.63 -4.85
N TRP A 50 0.13 0.73 -4.59
CA TRP A 50 0.08 -0.05 -3.35
C TRP A 50 1.31 -0.97 -3.20
N ALA A 51 1.70 -1.66 -4.26
CA ALA A 51 2.90 -2.50 -4.27
C ALA A 51 4.17 -1.67 -3.98
N SER A 52 4.28 -0.47 -4.56
CA SER A 52 5.39 0.44 -4.30
C SER A 52 5.45 0.88 -2.83
N LEU A 53 4.29 1.12 -2.21
CA LEU A 53 4.19 1.45 -0.78
C LEU A 53 4.68 0.29 0.09
N ILE A 54 4.23 -0.93 -0.20
CA ILE A 54 4.69 -2.13 0.53
C ILE A 54 6.19 -2.33 0.37
N LEU A 55 6.72 -2.21 -0.85
CA LEU A 55 8.16 -2.35 -1.11
C LEU A 55 8.98 -1.28 -0.40
N THR A 56 8.45 -0.06 -0.31
CA THR A 56 9.11 1.02 0.44
C THR A 56 9.16 0.72 1.94
N ILE A 57 8.05 0.24 2.50
CA ILE A 57 8.00 -0.19 3.91
C ILE A 57 8.98 -1.36 4.12
N ALA A 58 8.91 -2.40 3.30
CA ALA A 58 9.78 -3.56 3.40
C ALA A 58 11.27 -3.15 3.31
N GLY A 59 11.64 -2.36 2.29
CA GLY A 59 13.01 -1.88 2.10
C GLY A 59 13.50 -1.02 3.26
N ALA A 60 12.67 -0.14 3.81
CA ALA A 60 13.04 0.66 4.97
C ALA A 60 13.33 -0.20 6.20
N PHE A 61 12.50 -1.22 6.47
CA PHE A 61 12.72 -2.15 7.58
C PHE A 61 13.92 -3.07 7.35
N THR A 62 14.24 -3.44 6.11
CA THR A 62 15.49 -4.12 5.76
C THR A 62 16.70 -3.25 6.13
N LEU A 63 16.74 -1.99 5.69
CA LEU A 63 17.84 -1.07 6.01
C LEU A 63 17.98 -0.80 7.52
N LEU A 64 16.86 -0.68 8.23
CA LEU A 64 16.84 -0.58 9.70
C LEU A 64 17.42 -1.84 10.36
N GLY A 65 17.17 -3.02 9.78
CA GLY A 65 17.72 -4.30 10.24
C GLY A 65 19.20 -4.50 9.92
N GLU A 66 19.70 -3.92 8.83
CA GLU A 66 21.09 -3.99 8.36
C GLU A 66 22.02 -2.95 9.02
N ASN A 67 21.56 -2.30 10.10
CA ASN A 67 22.29 -1.28 10.85
C ASN A 67 22.52 0.03 10.06
N GLU A 68 21.78 0.24 8.98
CA GLU A 68 21.74 1.48 8.20
C GLU A 68 20.50 2.32 8.56
N GLY A 69 20.25 2.49 9.86
CA GLY A 69 18.96 3.00 10.33
C GLY A 69 18.60 4.39 9.81
N MET A 70 19.57 5.28 9.63
CA MET A 70 19.33 6.61 9.03
C MET A 70 18.84 6.49 7.58
N ALA A 71 19.43 5.58 6.78
CA ALA A 71 18.99 5.35 5.41
C ALA A 71 17.57 4.79 5.36
N GLY A 72 17.23 3.85 6.26
CA GLY A 72 15.87 3.33 6.40
C GLY A 72 14.85 4.42 6.74
N TRP A 73 15.16 5.30 7.69
CA TRP A 73 14.29 6.42 8.06
C TRP A 73 14.15 7.46 6.94
N TYR A 74 15.23 7.80 6.23
CA TYR A 74 15.15 8.71 5.09
C TYR A 74 14.37 8.11 3.93
N PHE A 75 14.55 6.82 3.65
CA PHE A 75 13.80 6.12 2.61
C PHE A 75 12.31 6.08 2.94
N LEU A 76 11.94 5.69 4.17
CA LEU A 76 10.55 5.69 4.63
C LEU A 76 9.97 7.10 4.67
N GLY A 77 10.73 8.06 5.19
CA GLY A 77 10.31 9.45 5.33
C GLY A 77 10.10 10.12 3.98
N PHE A 78 11.07 10.06 3.09
CA PHE A 78 10.99 10.75 1.80
C PHE A 78 10.14 9.98 0.78
N VAL A 79 10.50 8.73 0.48
CA VAL A 79 9.79 7.93 -0.53
C VAL A 79 8.41 7.53 -0.02
N GLY A 80 8.30 7.12 1.24
CA GLY A 80 7.01 6.76 1.84
C GLY A 80 6.05 7.95 1.90
N THR A 81 6.51 9.14 2.30
CA THR A 81 5.64 10.34 2.25
C THR A 81 5.25 10.68 0.82
N GLY A 82 6.18 10.61 -0.13
CA GLY A 82 5.89 10.81 -1.55
C GLY A 82 4.81 9.86 -2.07
N LEU A 83 4.86 8.59 -1.66
CA LEU A 83 3.85 7.60 -2.01
C LEU A 83 2.51 7.89 -1.32
N VAL A 84 2.48 8.30 -0.05
CA VAL A 84 1.23 8.69 0.63
C VAL A 84 0.56 9.87 -0.08
N ILE A 85 1.33 10.92 -0.41
CA ILE A 85 0.85 12.06 -1.19
C ILE A 85 0.35 11.59 -2.57
N GLY A 86 1.14 10.75 -3.25
CA GLY A 86 0.77 10.16 -4.54
C GLY A 86 -0.54 9.37 -4.48
N GLY A 87 -0.79 8.65 -3.39
CA GLY A 87 -2.04 7.93 -3.16
C GLY A 87 -3.23 8.85 -2.97
N ALA A 88 -3.06 9.94 -2.21
CA ALA A 88 -4.09 10.96 -2.05
C ALA A 88 -4.43 11.64 -3.40
N VAL A 89 -3.41 11.97 -4.20
CA VAL A 89 -3.59 12.53 -5.54
C VAL A 89 -4.28 11.53 -6.46
N LEU A 90 -3.86 10.25 -6.44
CA LEU A 90 -4.48 9.19 -7.23
C LEU A 90 -5.97 9.04 -6.90
N LEU A 91 -6.34 9.02 -5.62
CA LEU A 91 -7.73 8.98 -5.20
C LEU A 91 -8.51 10.20 -5.71
N ARG A 92 -7.95 11.41 -5.61
CA ARG A 92 -8.57 12.64 -6.13
C ARG A 92 -8.81 12.53 -7.64
N VAL A 93 -7.83 12.02 -8.39
CA VAL A 93 -7.95 11.80 -9.84
C VAL A 93 -9.04 10.77 -10.15
N LEU A 94 -9.09 9.64 -9.43
CA LEU A 94 -10.13 8.63 -9.62
C LEU A 94 -11.54 9.19 -9.36
N ILE A 95 -11.68 10.06 -8.36
CA ILE A 95 -12.94 10.76 -8.04
C ILE A 95 -13.31 11.76 -9.15
N ALA A 96 -12.34 12.51 -9.67
CA ALA A 96 -12.58 13.47 -10.76
C ALA A 96 -12.95 12.76 -12.09
N LEU A 97 -12.41 11.55 -12.30
CA LEU A 97 -12.68 10.70 -13.47
C LEU A 97 -13.85 9.74 -13.26
N LYS A 98 -14.72 10.01 -12.27
CA LYS A 98 -15.97 9.24 -12.11
C LYS A 98 -16.79 9.33 -13.40
N PRO A 99 -17.34 8.21 -13.88
CA PRO A 99 -18.25 8.24 -15.01
C PRO A 99 -19.47 9.10 -14.65
N LYS A 100 -19.78 10.09 -15.49
CA LYS A 100 -21.04 10.84 -15.36
C LYS A 100 -22.16 9.85 -15.69
N THR A 101 -23.02 9.57 -14.71
CA THR A 101 -24.26 8.85 -14.94
C THR A 101 -25.05 9.63 -16.01
N ALA A 102 -25.20 9.06 -17.20
CA ALA A 102 -26.18 9.55 -18.16
C ALA A 102 -27.56 9.26 -17.54
N HIS A 103 -28.27 10.32 -17.18
CA HIS A 103 -29.70 10.24 -16.90
C HIS A 103 -30.47 10.03 -18.21
#